data_AF-A0A4P9XH06-F1
#
_entry.id   AF-A0A4P9XH06-F1
#
_cell.length_a   1.000
_cell.length_b   1.000
_cell.length_c   1.000
_cell.angle_alpha   90.00
_cell.angle_beta   90.00
_cell.angle_gamma   90.00
#
_symmetry.space_group_name_H-M   'P 1'
#
loop_
_entity.id
_entity.type
_entity.pdbx_description
1 polymer ?
#
loop_
_entity_poly.entity_id
_entity_poly.type
_entity_poly.pdbx_seq_one_letter_code
_entity_poly.pdbx_strand_id
1 'polypeptide(L)'
;MRASVTFVALAVASVSAQTNYNFTSELDMTIDPNTVKQSDRAVWCRAQTDTCSLLCNKNAEVNSCTESTLKWNCTCGSNSSTPGIEFYQQTVPYFICEALYGQCIQQGAGTIRGQDVCNDNIKPLCATNPPPKEPVSDSSETSGTATSHGF
;
A
#
# COMPACT_ATOMS: atom_id res chain seq x y z
N MET A 1 0.04 8.40 -70.30
CA MET A 1 0.89 8.45 -69.09
C MET A 1 -0.01 8.09 -67.90
N ARG A 2 0.09 6.87 -67.38
CA ARG A 2 -0.69 6.42 -66.21
C ARG A 2 0.21 6.61 -64.99
N ALA A 3 -0.05 7.63 -64.19
CA ALA A 3 0.67 7.87 -62.95
C ALA A 3 -0.04 7.10 -61.82
N SER A 4 0.58 6.03 -61.37
CA SER A 4 0.14 5.27 -60.19
C SER A 4 0.69 5.97 -58.94
N VAL A 5 -0.19 6.48 -58.09
CA VAL A 5 0.18 7.09 -56.81
C VAL A 5 0.10 6.01 -55.73
N THR A 6 1.25 5.53 -55.28
CA THR A 6 1.37 4.58 -54.18
C THR A 6 1.28 5.33 -52.85
N PHE A 7 0.19 5.14 -52.11
CA PHE A 7 0.06 5.62 -50.73
C PHE A 7 0.84 4.69 -49.79
N VAL A 8 1.96 5.17 -49.26
CA VAL A 8 2.72 4.47 -48.21
C VAL A 8 2.03 4.75 -46.87
N ALA A 9 1.34 3.75 -46.33
CA ALA A 9 0.80 3.81 -44.97
C ALA A 9 1.94 3.67 -43.96
N LEU A 10 2.25 4.76 -43.25
CA LEU A 10 3.15 4.76 -42.10
C LEU A 10 2.43 4.09 -40.92
N ALA A 11 2.76 2.83 -40.65
CA ALA A 11 2.37 2.17 -39.40
C ALA A 11 3.14 2.81 -38.25
N VAL A 12 2.47 3.67 -37.48
CA VAL A 12 2.98 4.15 -36.19
C VAL A 12 2.99 2.98 -35.21
N ALA A 13 4.14 2.34 -35.05
CA ALA A 13 4.36 1.43 -33.93
C ALA A 13 4.41 2.27 -32.65
N SER A 14 3.28 2.38 -31.94
CA SER A 14 3.26 2.92 -30.60
C SER A 14 4.02 1.96 -29.70
N VAL A 15 5.27 2.30 -29.37
CA VAL A 15 6.05 1.59 -28.36
C VAL A 15 5.35 1.84 -27.01
N SER A 16 4.48 0.94 -26.58
CA SER A 16 3.97 0.95 -25.22
C SER A 16 5.13 0.55 -24.31
N ALA A 17 5.72 1.49 -23.60
CA ALA A 17 6.67 1.20 -22.53
C ALA A 17 5.96 0.29 -21.51
N GLN A 18 6.33 -0.99 -21.48
CA GLN A 18 5.79 -1.93 -20.49
C GLN A 18 6.49 -1.66 -19.16
N THR A 19 5.86 -0.85 -18.31
CA THR A 19 6.23 -0.74 -16.89
C THR A 19 5.99 -2.11 -16.24
N ASN A 20 7.07 -2.79 -15.86
CA ASN A 20 7.00 -4.04 -15.13
C ASN A 20 6.85 -3.72 -13.64
N TYR A 21 5.64 -3.88 -13.11
CA TYR A 21 5.39 -3.83 -11.67
C TYR A 21 5.61 -5.24 -11.11
N ASN A 22 6.69 -5.43 -10.35
CA ASN A 22 7.03 -6.72 -9.73
C ASN A 22 7.04 -6.53 -8.21
N PHE A 23 5.87 -6.30 -7.64
CA PHE A 23 5.68 -6.19 -6.19
C PHE A 23 5.12 -7.50 -5.66
N THR A 24 5.50 -7.87 -4.44
CA THR A 24 4.96 -9.04 -3.73
C THR A 24 4.07 -8.65 -2.55
N SER A 25 4.20 -7.42 -2.06
CA SER A 25 3.40 -6.81 -0.99
C SER A 25 3.40 -5.29 -1.14
N GLU A 26 2.42 -4.59 -0.55
CA GLU A 26 2.45 -3.14 -0.40
C GLU A 26 3.63 -2.63 0.46
N LEU A 27 4.22 -3.50 1.30
CA LEU A 27 5.43 -3.16 2.07
C LEU A 27 6.66 -2.99 1.18
N ASP A 28 6.68 -3.60 0.00
CA ASP A 28 7.77 -3.49 -0.98
C ASP A 28 7.63 -2.24 -1.85
N MET A 29 6.47 -1.58 -1.80
CA MET A 29 6.13 -0.47 -2.66
C MET A 29 6.72 0.84 -2.13
N THR A 30 7.30 1.61 -3.05
CA THR A 30 7.80 2.95 -2.78
C THR A 30 7.37 3.90 -3.88
N ILE A 31 7.30 5.18 -3.55
CA ILE A 31 6.96 6.25 -4.47
C ILE A 31 7.88 7.44 -4.23
N ASP A 32 8.17 8.23 -5.26
CA ASP A 32 8.82 9.52 -5.04
C ASP A 32 7.84 10.44 -4.29
N PRO A 33 8.14 10.86 -3.04
CA PRO A 33 7.24 11.68 -2.23
C PRO A 33 6.89 13.02 -2.90
N ASN A 34 7.72 13.51 -3.83
CA ASN A 34 7.46 14.75 -4.54
C ASN A 34 6.32 14.62 -5.58
N THR A 35 5.95 13.39 -5.94
CA THR A 35 4.79 13.11 -6.80
C THR A 35 3.46 13.17 -6.05
N VAL A 36 3.51 13.26 -4.71
CA VAL A 36 2.34 13.35 -3.81
C VAL A 36 2.29 14.75 -3.21
N LYS A 37 1.12 15.38 -3.11
CA LYS A 37 1.00 16.71 -2.50
C LYS A 37 1.37 16.66 -1.03
N GLN A 38 2.00 17.72 -0.52
CA GLN A 38 2.38 17.80 0.89
C GLN A 38 1.20 17.59 1.84
N SER A 39 0.03 18.16 1.52
CA SER A 39 -1.21 17.94 2.30
C SER A 39 -1.57 16.47 2.41
N ASP A 40 -1.42 15.71 1.32
CA ASP A 40 -1.79 14.31 1.26
C ASP A 40 -0.78 13.48 2.05
N ARG A 41 0.52 13.78 1.94
CA ARG A 41 1.56 13.14 2.75
C ARG A 41 1.36 13.34 4.26
N ALA A 42 0.94 14.54 4.67
CA ALA A 42 0.60 14.83 6.06
C ALA A 42 -0.60 13.99 6.54
N VAL A 43 -1.64 13.86 5.70
CA VAL A 43 -2.80 12.99 5.98
C VAL A 43 -2.37 11.52 6.09
N TRP A 44 -1.51 11.03 5.18
CA TRP A 44 -1.03 9.66 5.17
C TRP A 44 -0.22 9.35 6.42
N CYS A 45 0.69 10.24 6.81
CA CYS A 45 1.47 10.08 8.02
C CYS A 45 0.61 10.08 9.28
N ARG A 46 -0.37 10.98 9.36
CA ARG A 46 -1.31 11.00 10.50
C ARG A 46 -2.09 9.69 10.60
N ALA A 47 -2.66 9.24 9.50
CA ALA A 47 -3.41 7.99 9.41
C ALA A 47 -2.54 6.78 9.82
N GLN A 48 -1.29 6.72 9.33
CA GLN A 48 -0.32 5.70 9.74
C GLN A 48 -0.09 5.68 11.26
N THR A 49 0.13 6.86 11.86
CA THR A 49 0.39 6.93 13.30
C THR A 49 -0.85 6.61 14.14
N ASP A 50 -2.04 6.98 13.66
CA ASP A 50 -3.31 6.66 14.31
C ASP A 50 -3.58 5.15 14.26
N THR A 51 -3.41 4.53 13.09
CA THR A 51 -3.55 3.08 12.90
C THR A 51 -2.54 2.30 13.75
N CYS A 52 -1.27 2.70 13.76
CA CYS A 52 -0.24 2.11 14.63
C CYS A 52 -0.63 2.18 16.11
N SER A 53 -1.11 3.33 16.57
CA SER A 53 -1.56 3.51 17.97
C SER A 53 -2.68 2.53 18.32
N LEU A 54 -3.68 2.39 17.43
CA LEU A 54 -4.80 1.47 17.66
C LEU A 54 -4.37 0.00 17.67
N LEU A 55 -3.49 -0.39 16.75
CA LEU A 55 -2.96 -1.75 16.67
C LEU A 55 -2.03 -2.11 17.84
N CYS A 56 -1.36 -1.13 18.43
CA CYS A 56 -0.54 -1.33 19.62
C CYS A 56 -1.31 -1.11 20.93
N ASN A 57 -2.64 -1.17 20.92
CA ASN A 57 -3.48 -0.92 22.10
C ASN A 57 -3.16 0.41 22.82
N LYS A 58 -2.88 1.49 22.06
CA LYS A 58 -2.40 2.80 22.52
C LYS A 58 -1.06 2.76 23.29
N ASN A 59 -0.29 1.68 23.16
CA ASN A 59 1.00 1.46 23.79
C ASN A 59 2.09 1.24 22.73
N ALA A 60 2.28 2.21 21.83
CA ALA A 60 3.37 2.16 20.85
C ALA A 60 4.66 2.72 21.46
N GLU A 61 5.73 1.93 21.46
CA GLU A 61 7.08 2.34 21.84
C GLU A 61 7.70 3.23 20.74
N VAL A 62 7.51 2.83 19.48
CA VAL A 62 7.87 3.64 18.32
C VAL A 62 6.63 3.86 17.47
N ASN A 63 6.34 5.12 17.15
CA ASN A 63 5.26 5.48 16.26
C ASN A 63 5.62 6.77 15.53
N SER A 64 6.20 6.65 14.34
CA SER A 64 6.72 7.79 13.59
C SER A 64 6.41 7.69 12.11
N CYS A 65 6.25 8.84 11.47
CA CYS A 65 6.17 8.98 10.02
C CYS A 65 6.81 10.29 9.58
N THR A 66 7.61 10.26 8.52
CA THR A 66 8.33 11.41 7.99
C THR A 66 7.73 11.83 6.65
N GLU A 67 7.00 12.94 6.61
CA GLU A 67 6.28 13.39 5.42
C GLU A 67 7.16 13.61 4.18
N SER A 68 8.41 14.03 4.36
CA SER A 68 9.33 14.28 3.23
C SER A 68 9.83 13.02 2.55
N THR A 69 9.80 11.88 3.25
CA THR A 69 10.31 10.60 2.75
C THR A 69 9.25 9.50 2.69
N LEU A 70 8.09 9.73 3.30
CA LEU A 70 7.06 8.72 3.59
C LEU A 70 7.59 7.49 4.34
N LYS A 71 8.73 7.61 5.03
CA LYS A 71 9.23 6.56 5.91
C LYS A 71 8.43 6.55 7.21
N TRP A 72 8.04 5.38 7.65
CA TRP A 72 7.31 5.16 8.89
C TRP A 72 8.00 4.10 9.75
N ASN A 73 7.69 4.11 11.04
CA ASN A 73 8.08 3.05 11.96
C ASN A 73 7.00 2.87 13.04
N CYS A 74 6.65 1.61 13.31
CA CYS A 74 5.64 1.23 14.29
C CYS A 74 6.16 0.02 15.08
N THR A 75 6.27 0.19 16.39
CA THR A 75 6.68 -0.86 17.34
C THR A 75 5.81 -0.76 18.58
N CYS A 76 5.13 -1.85 18.93
CA CYS A 76 4.30 -1.93 20.12
C CYS A 76 5.16 -2.20 21.35
N GLY A 77 4.92 -1.47 22.44
CA GLY A 77 5.65 -1.63 23.70
C GLY A 77 5.28 -2.88 24.49
N SER A 78 4.18 -3.58 24.15
CA SER A 78 3.79 -4.81 24.86
C SER A 78 4.76 -5.98 24.61
N ASN A 79 5.37 -6.03 23.43
CA ASN A 79 6.23 -7.14 23.00
C ASN A 79 7.36 -6.72 22.04
N SER A 80 7.60 -5.42 21.88
CA SER A 80 8.57 -4.85 20.92
C SER A 80 8.40 -5.37 19.49
N SER A 81 7.16 -5.67 19.08
CA SER A 81 6.84 -6.15 17.73
C SER A 81 6.27 -5.04 16.86
N THR A 82 6.41 -5.19 15.55
CA THR A 82 5.66 -4.39 14.58
C THR A 82 4.30 -5.06 14.36
N PRO A 83 3.17 -4.35 14.54
CA PRO A 83 1.87 -4.92 14.25
C PRO A 83 1.72 -5.12 12.74
N GLY A 84 0.82 -6.02 12.31
CA GLY A 84 0.57 -6.31 10.90
C GLY A 84 -0.16 -5.17 10.19
N ILE A 85 0.51 -4.05 9.99
CA ILE A 85 -0.07 -2.84 9.40
C ILE A 85 -0.43 -3.03 7.93
N GLU A 86 0.24 -3.96 7.24
CA GLU A 86 0.06 -4.28 5.82
C GLU A 86 -1.31 -4.90 5.50
N PHE A 87 -2.05 -5.29 6.54
CA PHE A 87 -3.41 -5.78 6.38
C PHE A 87 -4.45 -4.67 6.44
N TYR A 88 -4.06 -3.45 6.84
CA TYR A 88 -4.97 -2.36 7.12
C TYR A 88 -4.81 -1.19 6.15
N GLN A 89 -5.95 -0.68 5.69
CA GLN A 89 -6.06 0.62 5.06
C GLN A 89 -5.65 1.73 6.04
N GLN A 90 -5.56 2.97 5.53
CA GLN A 90 -5.14 4.12 6.34
C GLN A 90 -3.74 3.96 6.92
N THR A 91 -2.87 3.29 6.18
CA THR A 91 -1.44 3.15 6.43
C THR A 91 -0.66 3.74 5.26
N VAL A 92 0.58 4.14 5.48
CA VAL A 92 1.43 4.67 4.40
C VAL A 92 1.62 3.64 3.28
N PRO A 93 1.91 2.35 3.55
CA PRO A 93 1.97 1.31 2.51
C PRO A 93 0.69 1.25 1.64
N TYR A 94 -0.48 1.25 2.27
CA TYR A 94 -1.77 1.28 1.58
C TYR A 94 -1.90 2.50 0.65
N PHE A 95 -1.58 3.70 1.15
CA PHE A 95 -1.69 4.91 0.34
C PHE A 95 -0.70 4.94 -0.83
N ILE A 96 0.52 4.42 -0.62
CA ILE A 96 1.50 4.24 -1.70
C ILE A 96 0.97 3.27 -2.74
N CYS A 97 0.38 2.14 -2.32
CA CYS A 97 -0.21 1.16 -3.22
C CYS A 97 -1.32 1.78 -4.09
N GLU A 98 -2.25 2.51 -3.49
CA GLU A 98 -3.32 3.20 -4.23
C GLU A 98 -2.77 4.29 -5.17
N ALA A 99 -1.73 5.02 -4.75
CA ALA A 99 -1.11 6.05 -5.59
C ALA A 99 -0.38 5.44 -6.79
N LEU A 100 0.36 4.34 -6.59
CA LEU A 100 1.03 3.61 -7.67
C LEU A 100 0.02 2.99 -8.63
N TYR A 101 -1.08 2.43 -8.11
CA TYR A 101 -2.18 1.94 -8.94
C TYR A 101 -2.77 3.07 -9.79
N GLY A 102 -3.05 4.23 -9.18
CA GLY A 102 -3.53 5.41 -9.89
C GLY A 102 -2.58 5.88 -10.98
N GLN A 103 -1.27 5.96 -10.69
CA GLN A 103 -0.24 6.32 -11.67
C GLN A 103 -0.16 5.29 -12.81
N CYS A 104 -0.24 4.00 -12.49
CA CYS A 104 -0.24 2.91 -13.47
C CYS A 104 -1.43 3.04 -14.43
N ILE A 105 -2.64 3.25 -13.90
CA ILE A 105 -3.85 3.42 -14.72
C ILE A 105 -3.76 4.65 -15.63
N GLN A 106 -3.19 5.76 -15.12
CA GLN A 106 -2.98 6.97 -15.93
C GLN A 106 -1.94 6.76 -17.04
N GLN A 107 -0.86 6.04 -16.77
CA GLN A 107 0.16 5.72 -17.77
C GLN A 107 -0.34 4.71 -18.82
N GLY A 108 -1.14 3.74 -18.41
CA GLY A 108 -1.76 2.73 -19.28
C GLY A 108 -3.06 3.20 -19.95
N ALA A 109 -3.49 4.45 -19.71
CA ALA A 109 -4.76 4.97 -20.19
C ALA A 109 -4.90 4.82 -21.71
N GLY A 110 -6.02 4.22 -22.16
CA GLY A 110 -6.28 3.94 -23.57
C GLY A 110 -5.75 2.59 -24.07
N THR A 111 -5.11 1.78 -23.23
CA THR A 111 -4.68 0.42 -23.57
C THR A 111 -5.22 -0.60 -22.57
N ILE A 112 -5.98 -1.59 -23.04
CA ILE A 112 -6.54 -2.67 -22.20
C ILE A 112 -5.40 -3.39 -21.45
N ARG A 113 -4.32 -3.72 -22.17
CA ARG A 113 -3.13 -4.39 -21.59
C ARG A 113 -2.47 -3.59 -20.47
N GLY A 114 -2.46 -2.25 -20.55
CA GLY A 114 -1.89 -1.42 -19.49
C GLY A 114 -2.75 -1.46 -18.23
N GLN A 115 -4.08 -1.46 -18.38
CA GLN A 115 -5.00 -1.56 -17.25
C GLN A 115 -4.94 -2.94 -16.58
N ASP A 116 -4.89 -4.02 -17.36
CA ASP A 116 -4.77 -5.40 -16.85
C ASP A 116 -3.52 -5.54 -15.97
N VAL A 117 -2.38 -5.01 -16.41
CA VAL A 117 -1.13 -5.03 -15.62
C VAL A 117 -1.32 -4.36 -14.25
N CYS A 118 -1.98 -3.20 -14.18
CA CYS A 118 -2.22 -2.51 -12.91
C CYS A 118 -3.15 -3.31 -11.99
N ASN A 119 -4.21 -3.90 -12.57
CA ASN A 119 -5.22 -4.66 -11.85
C ASN A 119 -4.70 -6.01 -11.35
N ASP A 120 -3.74 -6.61 -12.05
CA ASP A 120 -3.20 -7.92 -11.71
C ASP A 120 -1.98 -7.83 -10.79
N ASN A 121 -1.17 -6.75 -10.90
CA ASN A 121 0.14 -6.69 -10.22
C ASN A 121 0.24 -5.63 -9.11
N ILE A 122 -0.72 -4.70 -8.99
CA ILE A 122 -0.68 -3.66 -7.95
C ILE A 122 -1.92 -3.74 -7.08
N LYS A 123 -3.12 -3.62 -7.68
CA LYS A 123 -4.36 -3.53 -6.92
C LYS A 123 -4.59 -4.67 -5.91
N PRO A 124 -4.26 -5.95 -6.22
CA PRO A 124 -4.49 -7.06 -5.30
C PRO A 124 -3.58 -7.04 -4.08
N LEU A 125 -2.50 -6.25 -4.12
CA LEU A 125 -1.52 -6.14 -3.04
C LEU A 125 -1.87 -5.04 -2.03
N CYS A 126 -2.79 -4.13 -2.38
CA CYS A 126 -3.21 -3.07 -1.47
C CYS A 126 -4.09 -3.64 -0.35
N ALA A 127 -3.85 -3.18 0.88
CA ALA A 127 -4.63 -3.58 2.04
C ALA A 127 -6.14 -3.35 1.85
N THR A 128 -6.94 -4.28 2.36
CA THR A 128 -8.41 -4.25 2.21
C THR A 128 -9.15 -4.05 3.52
N ASN A 129 -8.53 -4.33 4.68
CA ASN A 129 -9.24 -4.18 5.96
C ASN A 129 -9.27 -2.70 6.39
N PRO A 130 -10.42 -2.16 6.83
CA PRO A 130 -10.42 -0.85 7.46
C PRO A 130 -9.60 -0.89 8.77
N PRO A 131 -8.98 0.23 9.20
CA PRO A 131 -8.27 0.24 10.48
C PRO A 131 -9.23 -0.06 11.64
N PRO A 132 -8.72 -0.55 12.78
CA PRO A 132 -9.53 -0.77 13.97
C PRO A 132 -10.29 0.50 14.37
N LYS A 133 -11.51 0.36 14.87
CA LYS A 133 -12.28 1.52 15.40
C LYS A 133 -11.88 1.87 16.82
N GLU A 134 -11.33 0.88 17.53
CA GLU A 134 -10.91 0.96 18.91
C GLU A 134 -9.55 0.25 19.06
N PRO A 135 -8.81 0.54 20.13
CA PRO A 135 -7.56 -0.17 20.42
C PRO A 135 -7.79 -1.68 20.43
N VAL A 136 -6.97 -2.42 19.67
CA VAL A 136 -7.06 -3.87 19.69
C VAL A 136 -6.55 -4.36 21.04
N SER A 137 -7.35 -5.15 21.75
CA SER A 137 -6.89 -5.74 22.99
C SER A 137 -5.99 -6.93 22.66
N ASP A 138 -4.77 -6.92 23.20
CA ASP A 138 -3.94 -8.12 23.27
C ASP A 138 -4.74 -9.17 24.06
N SER A 139 -5.41 -10.07 23.35
CA SER A 139 -5.96 -11.28 23.95
C SER A 139 -4.75 -12.12 24.34
N SER A 140 -4.18 -11.81 25.50
CA SER A 140 -3.28 -12.72 26.19
C SER A 140 -4.11 -13.98 26.40
N GLU A 141 -3.91 -15.01 25.57
CA GLU A 141 -4.42 -16.34 25.85
C GLU A 141 -3.87 -16.72 27.22
N THR A 142 -4.67 -16.47 28.25
CA THR A 142 -4.44 -16.97 29.57
C THR A 142 -4.66 -18.47 29.41
N SER A 143 -3.58 -19.22 29.20
CA SER A 143 -3.57 -20.66 29.39
C SER A 143 -3.94 -20.90 30.85
N GLY A 144 -5.25 -21.04 31.09
CA GLY A 144 -5.82 -21.32 32.39
C GLY A 144 -5.22 -22.63 32.88
N THR A 145 -4.35 -22.54 33.88
CA THR A 145 -3.85 -23.69 34.61
C THR A 145 -5.05 -24.33 35.30
N ALA A 146 -5.48 -25.50 34.83
CA ALA A 146 -6.50 -26.29 35.49
C ALA A 146 -5.89 -26.88 36.78
N THR A 147 -6.08 -26.20 37.91
CA THR A 147 -5.93 -26.79 39.25
C THR A 147 -7.12 -27.73 39.48
N SER A 148 -6.92 -29.04 39.30
CA SER A 148 -7.92 -30.04 39.70
C SER A 148 -7.91 -30.19 41.22
N HIS A 149 -8.88 -29.56 41.88
CA HIS A 149 -9.37 -29.97 43.20
C HIS A 149 -10.10 -31.31 43.05
N GLY A 150 -9.82 -32.23 43.98
CA GLY A 150 -10.09 -33.66 43.86
C GLY A 150 -11.51 -34.13 44.18
N PHE A 151 -11.63 -35.45 44.11
CA PHE A 151 -12.45 -36.32 44.94
C PHE A 151 -11.66 -37.62 45.17
#